data_AF-A0A1F8H2D6-F1
#
_entry.id   AF-A0A1F8H2D6-F1
#
_cell.length_a   1.000
_cell.length_b   1.000
_cell.length_c   1.000
_cell.angle_alpha   90.00
_cell.angle_beta   90.00
_cell.angle_gamma   90.00
#
_symmetry.space_group_name_H-M   'P 1'
#
loop_
_entity.id
_entity.type
_entity.pdbx_description
1 polymer ?
#
loop_
_entity_poly.entity_id
_entity_poly.type
_entity_poly.pdbx_seq_one_letter_code
_entity_poly.pdbx_strand_id
1 'polypeptide(L)'
;MPNDGRVVINEIGWSGTLASAFDEWIELYNNESFDVDMSGWALTTESESPKIIFPNGTHITARGYFLIERTDDNAISDIKADYTTGFGNGLSDSGEVLLLKNTRGEIDRVGTWGDKWHAGESASRLSMERIDPLIYSNGPSNWKTFFGNSTGRDAKGNSIKGTPKSSNSTATPAPTPQVSPSPSPSPSPTQLVTPTMSPTVTTSPTPLATVTPLPTPEVTPVLTTSPQATPTPTPQNTNQVVINEIAWMGTGSSASDEWIELYNYSTLAIDISGWTLKSLTGSNPDPQINMSGLIAANGYFLLERTDDTSVYDVSANQTYTGALSDSCEILELRDNNGVLIDKVTCGDNGWYGGNKDSRSTMERVNTGSGESQNSWGTNDGVTKNGLDASGSAINGTPGKTNSVNN
;
A
#
# COMPACT_ATOMS: atom_id res chain seq x y z
N MET A 1 -13.67 22.27 -8.46
CA MET A 1 -14.07 21.28 -9.48
C MET A 1 -14.17 19.96 -8.73
N PRO A 2 -15.35 19.35 -8.60
CA PRO A 2 -15.55 18.19 -7.73
C PRO A 2 -15.16 16.88 -8.44
N ASN A 3 -14.51 15.99 -7.68
CA ASN A 3 -14.40 14.54 -7.83
C ASN A 3 -13.80 13.99 -9.14
N ASP A 4 -12.47 14.03 -9.23
CA ASP A 4 -11.69 12.95 -9.85
C ASP A 4 -10.72 12.47 -8.74
N GLY A 5 -11.06 11.42 -7.99
CA GLY A 5 -11.06 10.10 -8.59
C GLY A 5 -9.65 9.78 -9.11
N ARG A 6 -8.60 9.85 -8.28
CA ARG A 6 -7.19 9.95 -8.73
C ARG A 6 -6.70 8.63 -9.32
N VAL A 7 -6.82 8.48 -10.64
CA VAL A 7 -5.98 7.57 -11.41
C VAL A 7 -4.69 8.30 -11.77
N VAL A 8 -3.53 7.71 -11.49
CA VAL A 8 -2.22 8.31 -11.77
C VAL A 8 -1.40 7.42 -12.70
N ILE A 9 -0.50 8.02 -13.45
CA ILE A 9 0.59 7.33 -14.13
C ILE A 9 1.54 6.84 -13.04
N ASN A 10 1.69 5.52 -12.91
CA ASN A 10 2.29 4.87 -11.76
C ASN A 10 3.72 4.35 -12.04
N GLU A 11 3.91 3.72 -13.19
CA GLU A 11 5.20 3.13 -13.56
C GLU A 11 5.39 3.21 -15.08
N ILE A 12 6.61 3.49 -15.52
CA ILE A 12 6.93 3.68 -16.94
C ILE A 12 8.20 2.89 -17.30
N GLY A 13 8.03 1.88 -18.16
CA GLY A 13 9.09 1.12 -18.81
C GLY A 13 9.53 1.77 -20.13
N TRP A 14 9.96 3.03 -20.08
CA TRP A 14 10.24 3.84 -21.29
C TRP A 14 11.39 3.31 -22.16
N SER A 15 12.31 2.54 -21.58
CA SER A 15 13.44 1.99 -22.33
C SER A 15 13.15 0.57 -22.84
N GLY A 16 11.95 0.04 -22.64
CA GLY A 16 11.61 -1.35 -22.97
C GLY A 16 12.22 -2.37 -22.02
N THR A 17 12.42 -3.61 -22.51
CA THR A 17 12.92 -4.74 -21.73
C THR A 17 14.33 -5.17 -22.14
N LEU A 18 14.89 -6.17 -21.45
CA LEU A 18 16.12 -6.83 -21.88
C LEU A 18 15.92 -7.67 -23.16
N ALA A 19 14.69 -8.09 -23.44
CA ALA A 19 14.35 -8.78 -24.68
C ALA A 19 14.38 -7.83 -25.88
N SER A 20 13.82 -6.63 -25.74
CA SER A 20 13.72 -5.65 -26.83
C SER A 20 13.48 -4.22 -26.30
N ALA A 21 14.10 -3.24 -26.97
CA ALA A 21 13.89 -1.81 -26.68
C ALA A 21 12.51 -1.30 -27.11
N PHE A 22 11.78 -2.06 -27.94
CA PHE A 22 10.43 -1.73 -28.37
C PHE A 22 9.36 -2.20 -27.38
N ASP A 23 9.75 -2.99 -26.37
CA ASP A 23 8.87 -3.59 -25.37
C ASP A 23 8.53 -2.57 -24.27
N GLU A 24 8.12 -1.37 -24.69
CA GLU A 24 7.77 -0.26 -23.81
C GLU A 24 6.38 -0.46 -23.23
N TRP A 25 6.21 -0.01 -21.99
CA TRP A 25 4.95 -0.14 -21.26
C TRP A 25 4.75 1.03 -20.30
N ILE A 26 3.48 1.30 -20.01
CA ILE A 26 3.03 2.31 -19.08
C ILE A 26 1.98 1.68 -18.18
N GLU A 27 2.06 1.94 -16.88
CA GLU A 27 1.07 1.51 -15.92
C GLU A 27 0.36 2.71 -15.30
N LEU A 28 -0.96 2.60 -15.18
CA LEU A 28 -1.78 3.48 -14.36
C LEU A 28 -2.14 2.79 -13.04
N TYR A 29 -2.33 3.57 -11.98
CA TYR A 29 -2.84 3.11 -10.70
C TYR A 29 -4.09 3.88 -10.31
N ASN A 30 -5.15 3.17 -9.94
CA ASN A 30 -6.35 3.77 -9.39
C ASN A 30 -6.19 3.93 -7.89
N ASN A 31 -6.06 5.16 -7.43
CA ASN A 31 -5.97 5.45 -6.01
C ASN A 31 -7.34 5.48 -5.30
N GLU A 32 -8.43 5.23 -6.02
CA GLU A 32 -9.77 5.19 -5.44
C GLU A 32 -10.11 3.83 -4.83
N SER A 33 -11.08 3.86 -3.91
CA SER A 33 -11.71 2.67 -3.33
C SER A 33 -12.86 2.10 -4.18
N PHE A 34 -13.12 2.68 -5.35
CA PHE A 34 -14.11 2.24 -6.32
C PHE A 34 -13.50 2.13 -7.72
N ASP A 35 -14.13 1.32 -8.58
CA ASP A 35 -13.72 1.16 -9.98
C ASP A 35 -13.92 2.48 -10.74
N VAL A 36 -12.89 2.92 -11.46
CA VAL A 36 -12.94 4.13 -12.28
C VAL A 36 -13.19 3.76 -13.74
N ASP A 37 -14.22 4.34 -14.33
CA ASP A 37 -14.47 4.29 -15.77
C ASP A 37 -13.55 5.29 -16.49
N MET A 38 -12.63 4.75 -17.29
CA MET A 38 -11.68 5.50 -18.09
C MET A 38 -12.11 5.61 -19.56
N SER A 39 -13.36 5.27 -19.89
CA SER A 39 -13.89 5.34 -21.25
C SER A 39 -13.69 6.74 -21.85
N GLY A 40 -13.01 6.80 -22.99
CA GLY A 40 -12.72 8.05 -23.71
C GLY A 40 -11.66 8.94 -23.05
N TRP A 41 -11.04 8.51 -21.95
CA TRP A 41 -9.85 9.18 -21.44
C TRP A 41 -8.70 9.05 -22.45
N ALA A 42 -7.71 9.92 -22.33
CA ALA A 42 -6.54 9.96 -23.19
C ALA A 42 -5.25 9.92 -22.37
N LEU A 43 -4.33 9.02 -22.73
CA LEU A 43 -2.93 9.08 -22.33
C LEU A 43 -2.12 9.58 -23.53
N THR A 44 -1.60 10.79 -23.43
CA THR A 44 -1.00 11.51 -24.56
C THR A 44 0.28 12.23 -24.16
N THR A 45 1.05 12.66 -25.14
CA THR A 45 2.11 13.65 -24.94
C THR A 45 1.65 15.05 -25.36
N GLU A 46 2.49 16.06 -25.10
CA GLU A 46 2.28 17.42 -25.63
C GLU A 46 2.38 17.49 -27.17
N SER A 47 3.08 16.54 -27.80
CA SER A 47 3.17 16.42 -29.27
C SER A 47 2.06 15.54 -29.86
N GLU A 48 1.13 15.06 -29.04
CA GLU A 48 0.07 14.10 -29.41
C GLU A 48 0.58 12.77 -29.99
N SER A 49 1.79 12.35 -29.62
CA SER A 49 2.36 11.05 -29.96
C SER A 49 3.30 10.58 -28.84
N PRO A 50 3.02 9.47 -28.14
CA PRO A 50 1.79 8.66 -28.24
C PRO A 50 0.50 9.46 -27.94
N LYS A 51 -0.61 9.02 -28.52
CA LYS A 51 -1.97 9.43 -28.17
C LYS A 51 -2.86 8.20 -28.11
N ILE A 52 -3.07 7.72 -26.91
CA ILE A 52 -3.86 6.54 -26.59
C ILE A 52 -5.22 7.03 -26.14
N ILE A 53 -6.28 6.58 -26.79
CA ILE A 53 -7.66 6.82 -26.36
C ILE A 53 -8.19 5.50 -25.80
N PHE A 54 -8.63 5.52 -24.54
CA PHE A 54 -9.19 4.34 -23.90
C PHE A 54 -10.58 4.03 -24.48
N PRO A 55 -10.82 2.81 -24.98
CA PRO A 55 -12.11 2.41 -25.55
C PRO A 55 -13.28 2.53 -24.55
N ASN A 56 -14.50 2.50 -25.08
CA ASN A 56 -15.70 2.44 -24.24
C ASN A 56 -15.75 1.12 -23.45
N GLY A 57 -16.05 1.20 -22.15
CA GLY A 57 -16.04 0.07 -21.22
C GLY A 57 -14.66 -0.22 -20.60
N THR A 58 -13.68 0.68 -20.75
CA THR A 58 -12.40 0.56 -20.05
C THR A 58 -12.56 0.95 -18.59
N HIS A 59 -12.30 0.01 -17.69
CA HIS A 59 -12.33 0.25 -16.24
C HIS A 59 -10.99 -0.11 -15.61
N ILE A 60 -10.59 0.65 -14.61
CA ILE A 60 -9.53 0.29 -13.68
C ILE A 60 -10.18 0.03 -12.32
N THR A 61 -9.97 -1.15 -11.75
CA THR A 61 -10.63 -1.51 -10.49
C THR A 61 -10.15 -0.63 -9.34
N ALA A 62 -10.95 -0.54 -8.27
CA ALA A 62 -10.53 0.07 -7.01
C ALA A 62 -9.14 -0.43 -6.60
N ARG A 63 -8.21 0.49 -6.28
CA ARG A 63 -6.82 0.14 -5.90
C ARG A 63 -6.09 -0.75 -6.93
N GLY A 64 -6.57 -0.79 -8.16
CA GLY A 64 -6.08 -1.65 -9.23
C GLY A 64 -5.02 -0.95 -10.09
N TYR A 65 -4.30 -1.78 -10.85
CA TYR A 65 -3.31 -1.35 -11.83
C TYR A 65 -3.84 -1.62 -13.24
N PHE A 66 -3.58 -0.68 -14.15
CA PHE A 66 -3.92 -0.82 -15.57
C PHE A 66 -2.64 -0.77 -16.41
N LEU A 67 -2.23 -1.92 -16.91
CA LEU A 67 -1.01 -2.14 -17.67
C LEU A 67 -1.27 -1.97 -19.17
N ILE A 68 -0.47 -1.10 -19.79
CA ILE A 68 -0.55 -0.75 -21.19
C ILE A 68 0.77 -1.12 -21.87
N GLU A 69 0.74 -2.00 -22.87
CA GLU A 69 1.91 -2.38 -23.67
C GLU A 69 1.84 -1.83 -25.10
N ARG A 70 3.01 -1.47 -25.66
CA ARG A 70 3.12 -0.71 -26.92
C ARG A 70 2.67 -1.44 -28.18
N THR A 71 2.83 -2.74 -28.31
CA THR A 71 2.65 -3.42 -29.63
C THR A 71 1.75 -4.63 -29.56
N ASP A 72 2.01 -5.45 -28.56
CA ASP A 72 1.43 -6.75 -28.32
C ASP A 72 1.58 -7.04 -26.81
N ASP A 73 0.99 -8.13 -26.36
CA ASP A 73 0.97 -8.55 -24.95
C ASP A 73 2.17 -9.47 -24.67
N ASN A 74 3.38 -8.98 -24.96
CA ASN A 74 4.63 -9.74 -24.92
C ASN A 74 5.77 -9.00 -24.23
N ALA A 75 5.64 -7.69 -23.97
CA ALA A 75 6.65 -6.96 -23.22
C ALA A 75 6.79 -7.57 -21.82
N ILE A 76 5.67 -7.88 -21.17
CA ILE A 76 5.62 -8.65 -19.93
C ILE A 76 4.88 -9.97 -20.18
N SER A 77 5.58 -10.91 -20.79
CA SER A 77 5.04 -12.18 -21.33
C SER A 77 4.27 -13.08 -20.36
N ASP A 78 4.43 -12.94 -19.05
CA ASP A 78 3.78 -13.76 -18.02
C ASP A 78 2.76 -12.98 -17.16
N ILE A 79 2.53 -11.69 -17.46
CA ILE A 79 1.49 -10.86 -16.85
C ILE A 79 0.69 -10.23 -17.99
N LYS A 80 -0.58 -10.62 -18.10
CA LYS A 80 -1.47 -10.10 -19.13
C LYS A 80 -1.67 -8.58 -18.99
N ALA A 81 -1.42 -7.85 -20.06
CA ALA A 81 -1.77 -6.43 -20.20
C ALA A 81 -3.30 -6.23 -20.25
N ASP A 82 -3.77 -5.12 -19.69
CA ASP A 82 -5.18 -4.74 -19.85
C ASP A 82 -5.44 -4.12 -21.21
N TYR A 83 -4.41 -3.49 -21.78
CA TYR A 83 -4.51 -2.86 -23.08
C TYR A 83 -3.20 -2.92 -23.86
N THR A 84 -3.31 -3.21 -25.15
CA THR A 84 -2.18 -3.21 -26.08
C THR A 84 -2.48 -2.24 -27.20
N THR A 85 -1.56 -1.30 -27.45
CA THR A 85 -1.76 -0.26 -28.46
C THR A 85 -0.46 0.41 -28.86
N GLY A 86 -0.33 0.72 -30.14
CA GLY A 86 0.82 1.45 -30.69
C GLY A 86 1.09 2.78 -29.98
N PHE A 87 2.31 2.98 -29.50
CA PHE A 87 2.78 4.27 -28.95
C PHE A 87 3.33 5.20 -30.05
N GLY A 88 2.93 4.99 -31.31
CA GLY A 88 3.57 5.66 -32.45
C GLY A 88 5.05 5.31 -32.54
N ASN A 89 5.91 6.33 -32.46
CA ASN A 89 7.37 6.15 -32.49
C ASN A 89 7.96 5.56 -31.21
N GLY A 90 7.15 5.40 -30.16
CA GLY A 90 7.61 4.94 -28.85
C GLY A 90 7.77 6.06 -27.87
N LEU A 91 8.29 5.72 -26.70
CA LEU A 91 8.67 6.68 -25.69
C LEU A 91 10.10 7.20 -25.98
N SER A 92 10.34 8.46 -25.68
CA SER A 92 11.61 9.12 -25.91
C SER A 92 12.64 8.67 -24.87
N ASP A 93 13.75 8.10 -25.30
CA ASP A 93 14.90 7.80 -24.41
C ASP A 93 15.50 9.05 -23.75
N SER A 94 15.22 10.25 -24.30
CA SER A 94 15.71 11.53 -23.77
C SER A 94 14.78 12.16 -22.73
N GLY A 95 13.64 11.54 -22.44
CA GLY A 95 12.55 12.13 -21.68
C GLY A 95 11.47 12.74 -22.58
N GLU A 96 10.24 12.75 -22.07
CA GLU A 96 9.11 13.46 -22.63
C GLU A 96 8.08 13.76 -21.53
N VAL A 97 7.03 14.50 -21.89
CA VAL A 97 5.90 14.78 -21.02
C VAL A 97 4.76 13.82 -21.34
N LEU A 98 4.31 13.06 -20.35
CA LEU A 98 3.08 12.27 -20.43
C LEU A 98 1.94 12.97 -19.68
N LEU A 99 0.75 12.93 -20.28
CA LEU A 99 -0.48 13.56 -19.80
C LEU A 99 -1.59 12.51 -19.80
N LEU A 100 -2.18 12.26 -18.64
CA LEU A 100 -3.45 11.54 -18.53
C LEU A 100 -4.57 12.58 -18.47
N LYS A 101 -5.57 12.48 -19.35
CA LYS A 101 -6.63 13.48 -19.51
C LYS A 101 -7.99 12.82 -19.65
N ASN A 102 -9.02 13.47 -19.14
CA ASN A 102 -10.42 13.16 -19.46
C ASN A 102 -11.07 14.36 -20.16
N THR A 103 -12.38 14.31 -20.39
CA THR A 103 -13.14 15.40 -21.04
C THR A 103 -13.22 16.68 -20.21
N ARG A 104 -12.91 16.61 -18.90
CA ARG A 104 -12.94 17.74 -17.95
C ARG A 104 -11.57 18.39 -17.78
N GLY A 105 -10.47 17.71 -18.07
CA GLY A 105 -9.13 18.28 -17.97
C GLY A 105 -8.01 17.25 -17.86
N GLU A 106 -6.85 17.74 -17.44
CA GLU A 106 -5.70 16.92 -17.05
C GLU A 106 -5.98 16.26 -15.69
N ILE A 107 -5.69 14.96 -15.61
CA ILE A 107 -5.82 14.12 -14.41
C ILE A 107 -4.47 13.95 -13.74
N ASP A 108 -3.44 13.63 -14.54
CA ASP A 108 -2.07 13.46 -14.06
C ASP A 108 -1.07 13.84 -15.16
N ARG A 109 0.14 14.21 -14.74
CA ARG A 109 1.24 14.59 -15.62
C ARG A 109 2.57 14.06 -15.08
N VAL A 110 3.40 13.58 -16.00
CA VAL A 110 4.79 13.22 -15.73
C VAL A 110 5.71 14.12 -16.55
N GLY A 111 6.65 14.79 -15.88
CA GLY A 111 7.68 15.59 -16.54
C GLY A 111 7.28 17.03 -16.87
N THR A 112 8.30 17.82 -17.14
CA THR A 112 8.19 19.17 -17.73
C THR A 112 8.87 19.18 -19.09
N TRP A 113 8.47 20.11 -19.95
CA TRP A 113 9.04 20.23 -21.29
C TRP A 113 10.57 20.43 -21.24
N GLY A 114 11.30 19.57 -21.95
CA GLY A 114 12.77 19.59 -22.01
C GLY A 114 13.47 18.83 -20.89
N ASP A 115 12.73 18.28 -19.92
CA ASP A 115 13.29 17.44 -18.87
C ASP A 115 13.64 16.04 -19.40
N LYS A 116 14.69 15.45 -18.82
CA LYS A 116 14.88 14.00 -18.87
C LYS A 116 13.83 13.31 -18.01
N TRP A 117 13.62 12.02 -18.24
CA TRP A 117 12.89 11.17 -17.30
C TRP A 117 13.42 11.37 -15.88
N HIS A 118 12.51 11.54 -14.93
CA HIS A 118 12.84 11.85 -13.55
C HIS A 118 13.58 10.70 -12.85
N ALA A 119 13.41 9.48 -13.36
CA ALA A 119 14.18 8.31 -12.97
C ALA A 119 14.15 7.22 -14.07
N GLY A 120 14.56 6.00 -13.74
CA GLY A 120 14.79 4.93 -14.70
C GLY A 120 16.20 4.95 -15.27
N GLU A 121 16.61 3.87 -15.92
CA GLU A 121 17.98 3.73 -16.46
C GLU A 121 17.95 2.83 -17.70
N SER A 122 18.35 3.36 -18.86
CA SER A 122 18.19 2.65 -20.13
C SER A 122 19.17 1.50 -20.36
N ALA A 123 20.40 1.57 -19.86
CA ALA A 123 21.40 0.53 -20.11
C ALA A 123 21.00 -0.81 -19.46
N SER A 124 20.41 -0.74 -18.28
CA SER A 124 19.90 -1.89 -17.52
C SER A 124 18.39 -2.06 -17.62
N ARG A 125 17.72 -1.21 -18.41
CA ARG A 125 16.28 -1.22 -18.68
C ARG A 125 15.40 -1.03 -17.43
N LEU A 126 15.91 -0.31 -16.42
CA LEU A 126 15.17 -0.05 -15.18
C LEU A 126 14.02 0.91 -15.44
N SER A 127 12.82 0.54 -15.03
CA SER A 127 11.64 1.38 -15.11
C SER A 127 11.75 2.58 -14.16
N MET A 128 10.90 3.57 -14.44
CA MET A 128 10.66 4.70 -13.57
C MET A 128 9.36 4.47 -12.79
N GLU A 129 9.44 4.49 -11.47
CA GLU A 129 8.33 4.22 -10.55
C GLU A 129 7.95 5.46 -9.77
N ARG A 130 6.65 5.72 -9.64
CA ARG A 130 6.12 6.74 -8.73
C ARG A 130 6.36 6.31 -7.28
N ILE A 131 6.80 7.23 -6.44
CA ILE A 131 7.09 6.94 -5.02
C ILE A 131 5.78 6.85 -4.23
N ASP A 132 4.92 7.85 -4.38
CA ASP A 132 3.64 7.94 -3.70
C ASP A 132 2.54 8.39 -4.69
N PRO A 133 1.57 7.52 -5.03
CA PRO A 133 0.46 7.85 -5.93
C PRO A 133 -0.50 8.92 -5.37
N LEU A 134 -0.39 9.27 -4.09
CA LEU A 134 -1.24 10.26 -3.42
C LEU A 134 -0.65 11.67 -3.47
N ILE A 135 0.66 11.78 -3.70
CA ILE A 135 1.33 13.08 -3.82
C ILE A 135 1.05 13.64 -5.22
N TYR A 136 0.28 14.73 -5.26
CA TYR A 136 0.07 15.53 -6.47
C TYR A 136 1.33 16.36 -6.77
N SER A 137 2.35 15.68 -7.27
CA SER A 137 3.61 16.27 -7.74
C SER A 137 3.97 15.66 -9.08
N ASN A 138 4.19 16.54 -10.04
CA ASN A 138 4.62 16.20 -11.40
C ASN A 138 6.14 16.31 -11.55
N GLY A 139 6.84 16.66 -10.47
CA GLY A 139 8.30 16.87 -10.44
C GLY A 139 9.08 15.65 -9.94
N PRO A 140 10.42 15.69 -10.01
CA PRO A 140 11.27 14.53 -9.78
C PRO A 140 11.27 13.98 -8.35
N SER A 141 10.77 14.75 -7.37
CA SER A 141 10.74 14.34 -5.96
C SER A 141 9.80 13.16 -5.68
N ASN A 142 8.87 12.85 -6.59
CA ASN A 142 7.92 11.74 -6.45
C ASN A 142 8.19 10.58 -7.42
N TRP A 143 9.40 10.51 -7.98
CA TRP A 143 9.80 9.47 -8.93
C TRP A 143 11.13 8.84 -8.52
N LYS A 144 11.26 7.54 -8.74
CA LYS A 144 12.49 6.78 -8.49
C LYS A 144 12.73 5.72 -9.54
N THR A 145 13.97 5.29 -9.64
CA THR A 145 14.36 4.15 -10.49
C THR A 145 13.98 2.87 -9.74
N PHE A 146 13.39 1.92 -10.46
CA PHE A 146 13.09 0.59 -9.90
C PHE A 146 14.28 0.01 -9.14
N PHE A 147 13.99 -0.57 -7.97
CA PHE A 147 14.98 -1.26 -7.17
C PHE A 147 14.41 -2.53 -6.51
N GLY A 148 15.19 -3.61 -6.52
CA GLY A 148 14.88 -4.81 -5.75
C GLY A 148 14.15 -5.88 -6.54
N ASN A 149 13.05 -6.39 -5.97
CA ASN A 149 12.34 -7.55 -6.50
C ASN A 149 11.42 -7.13 -7.65
N SER A 150 11.55 -7.84 -8.76
CA SER A 150 10.76 -7.61 -9.97
C SER A 150 9.50 -8.46 -9.98
N THR A 151 8.48 -7.99 -10.71
CA THR A 151 7.34 -8.82 -11.10
C THR A 151 7.33 -9.00 -12.61
N GLY A 152 7.00 -10.23 -13.03
CA GLY A 152 6.92 -10.60 -14.43
C GLY A 152 8.26 -10.85 -15.14
N ARG A 153 8.14 -11.31 -16.38
CA ARG A 153 9.21 -11.73 -17.28
C ARG A 153 8.99 -11.20 -18.68
N ASP A 154 10.07 -10.79 -19.32
CA ASP A 154 10.04 -10.44 -20.75
C ASP A 154 9.88 -11.67 -21.65
N ALA A 155 9.70 -11.45 -22.96
CA ALA A 155 9.55 -12.50 -23.96
C ALA A 155 10.72 -13.50 -24.06
N LYS A 156 11.88 -13.23 -23.44
CA LYS A 156 13.04 -14.14 -23.35
C LYS A 156 13.17 -14.79 -21.97
N GLY A 157 12.22 -14.54 -21.06
CA GLY A 157 12.19 -15.08 -19.71
C GLY A 157 13.05 -14.32 -18.70
N ASN A 158 13.67 -13.19 -19.07
CA ASN A 158 14.40 -12.36 -18.12
C ASN A 158 13.42 -11.64 -17.20
N SER A 159 13.80 -11.41 -15.96
CA SER A 159 13.03 -10.55 -15.06
C SER A 159 12.87 -9.15 -15.64
N ILE A 160 11.63 -8.65 -15.65
CA ILE A 160 11.34 -7.23 -15.87
C ILE A 160 12.08 -6.42 -14.81
N LYS A 161 12.49 -5.20 -15.14
CA LYS A 161 13.14 -4.31 -14.19
C LYS A 161 12.16 -3.26 -13.72
N GLY A 162 11.09 -3.74 -13.12
CA GLY A 162 9.92 -3.00 -12.70
C GLY A 162 8.95 -3.89 -11.93
N THR A 163 7.80 -3.32 -11.58
CA THR A 163 6.75 -3.98 -10.78
C THR A 163 5.38 -3.96 -11.47
N PRO A 164 5.26 -4.33 -12.75
CA PRO A 164 3.95 -4.34 -13.43
C PRO A 164 2.92 -5.16 -12.66
N LYS A 165 1.70 -4.63 -12.62
CA LYS A 165 0.52 -5.12 -11.90
C LYS A 165 0.73 -5.29 -10.40
N SER A 166 1.69 -4.59 -9.81
CA SER A 166 2.07 -4.72 -8.41
C SER A 166 2.48 -3.37 -7.82
N SER A 167 2.59 -3.31 -6.49
CA SER A 167 3.07 -2.09 -5.85
C SER A 167 4.52 -1.80 -6.23
N ASN A 168 4.79 -0.54 -6.55
CA ASN A 168 6.13 -0.02 -6.81
C ASN A 168 7.11 -0.40 -5.69
N SER A 169 8.38 -0.56 -6.05
CA SER A 169 9.42 -0.95 -5.09
C SER A 169 9.49 0.01 -3.90
N THR A 170 9.99 -0.42 -2.73
CA THR A 170 10.00 0.42 -1.51
C THR A 170 11.32 1.13 -1.24
N ALA A 171 12.38 0.91 -2.04
CA ALA A 171 13.73 1.35 -1.71
C ALA A 171 14.29 2.40 -2.68
N THR A 172 14.98 3.39 -2.13
CA THR A 172 16.05 4.13 -2.82
C THR A 172 17.40 3.48 -2.46
N PRO A 173 18.39 3.44 -3.37
CA PRO A 173 19.68 2.83 -3.07
C PRO A 173 20.33 3.56 -1.89
N ALA A 174 20.81 2.80 -0.90
CA ALA A 174 21.78 3.31 0.04
C ALA A 174 22.99 3.85 -0.75
N PRO A 175 23.60 4.99 -0.36
CA PRO A 175 24.79 5.48 -1.04
C PRO A 175 25.83 4.36 -1.04
N THR A 176 26.27 3.95 -2.22
CA THR A 176 27.23 2.87 -2.38
C THR A 176 28.48 3.22 -1.56
N PRO A 177 28.86 2.44 -0.54
CA PRO A 177 30.17 2.64 0.08
C PRO A 177 31.21 2.42 -1.02
N GLN A 178 32.00 3.46 -1.29
CA GLN A 178 33.10 3.40 -2.24
C GLN A 178 34.06 2.30 -1.77
N VAL A 179 34.02 1.14 -2.44
CA VAL A 179 34.90 0.01 -2.15
C VAL A 179 36.33 0.40 -2.51
N SER A 180 37.15 0.57 -1.48
CA SER A 180 38.61 0.52 -1.60
C SER A 180 39.01 -0.92 -2.00
N PRO A 181 39.97 -1.12 -2.92
CA PRO A 181 40.30 -2.46 -3.42
C PRO A 181 40.91 -3.34 -2.32
N SER A 182 40.31 -4.52 -2.10
CA SER A 182 40.83 -5.57 -1.21
C SER A 182 41.71 -6.56 -1.99
N PRO A 183 42.80 -7.09 -1.40
CA PRO A 183 43.69 -8.04 -2.06
C PRO A 183 43.14 -9.49 -2.13
N SER A 184 43.69 -10.21 -3.12
CA SER A 184 43.46 -11.56 -3.70
C SER A 184 43.18 -12.77 -2.76
N PRO A 185 42.54 -13.87 -3.23
CA PRO A 185 42.08 -14.98 -2.39
C PRO A 185 43.10 -16.12 -2.22
N SER A 186 42.87 -16.96 -1.20
CA SER A 186 43.60 -18.21 -0.91
C SER A 186 42.61 -19.41 -0.85
N PRO A 187 42.98 -20.64 -1.29
CA PRO A 187 42.02 -21.70 -1.59
C PRO A 187 41.63 -22.62 -0.42
N SER A 188 40.48 -23.27 -0.61
CA SER A 188 39.74 -24.20 0.24
C SER A 188 40.30 -25.64 0.26
N PRO A 189 40.03 -26.48 1.29
CA PRO A 189 40.20 -27.93 1.19
C PRO A 189 38.89 -28.77 1.29
N THR A 190 39.03 -29.94 0.67
CA THR A 190 38.09 -30.96 0.17
C THR A 190 37.41 -31.86 1.21
N GLN A 191 36.23 -32.41 0.88
CA GLN A 191 35.48 -33.46 1.62
C GLN A 191 36.06 -34.89 1.47
N LEU A 192 35.74 -35.79 2.41
CA LEU A 192 35.95 -37.26 2.28
C LEU A 192 34.76 -38.06 2.88
N VAL A 193 34.34 -39.09 2.13
CA VAL A 193 33.24 -40.05 2.33
C VAL A 193 33.65 -41.31 3.09
N THR A 194 32.69 -42.10 3.62
CA THR A 194 32.93 -43.49 4.08
C THR A 194 31.67 -44.39 3.91
N PRO A 195 31.78 -45.64 3.39
CA PRO A 195 30.69 -46.62 3.30
C PRO A 195 30.94 -47.94 4.07
N THR A 196 29.90 -48.70 4.47
CA THR A 196 30.07 -50.14 4.82
C THR A 196 28.80 -51.02 4.64
N MET A 197 29.07 -52.33 4.52
CA MET A 197 28.39 -53.43 3.81
C MET A 197 27.27 -54.22 4.53
N SER A 198 26.69 -55.17 3.77
CA SER A 198 25.56 -56.09 3.99
C SER A 198 26.02 -57.57 4.28
N PRO A 199 25.24 -58.68 4.10
CA PRO A 199 24.48 -59.46 5.10
C PRO A 199 24.86 -60.98 5.20
N THR A 200 24.22 -61.78 6.09
CA THR A 200 24.41 -63.27 6.14
C THR A 200 23.19 -64.11 6.63
N VAL A 201 22.64 -64.96 5.73
CA VAL A 201 22.18 -66.41 5.77
C VAL A 201 21.21 -66.95 6.88
N THR A 202 19.96 -67.39 6.60
CA THR A 202 19.36 -68.73 6.19
C THR A 202 19.35 -69.84 7.28
N THR A 203 18.20 -70.40 7.72
CA THR A 203 17.52 -71.62 7.18
C THR A 203 16.19 -71.98 7.90
N SER A 204 15.35 -72.74 7.17
CA SER A 204 13.98 -73.29 7.38
C SER A 204 13.82 -74.33 8.52
N PRO A 205 12.60 -74.66 9.05
CA PRO A 205 11.68 -75.63 8.43
C PRO A 205 10.15 -75.35 8.54
N THR A 206 9.38 -76.11 7.76
CA THR A 206 7.93 -76.10 7.43
C THR A 206 7.03 -76.86 8.46
N PRO A 207 5.70 -77.04 8.25
CA PRO A 207 4.58 -76.32 8.90
C PRO A 207 3.71 -77.20 9.85
N LEU A 208 2.82 -76.59 10.65
CA LEU A 208 1.70 -77.33 11.26
C LEU A 208 0.41 -76.48 11.42
N ALA A 209 -0.67 -77.05 10.89
CA ALA A 209 -2.09 -76.91 11.20
C ALA A 209 -2.77 -75.53 11.30
N THR A 210 -3.50 -75.26 10.23
CA THR A 210 -4.77 -74.54 10.07
C THR A 210 -5.67 -74.44 11.31
N VAL A 211 -6.01 -73.21 11.68
CA VAL A 211 -7.36 -72.84 12.16
C VAL A 211 -7.76 -71.53 11.50
N THR A 212 -8.96 -71.50 10.93
CA THR A 212 -9.54 -70.35 10.21
C THR A 212 -10.24 -69.43 11.21
N PRO A 213 -9.78 -68.20 11.47
CA PRO A 213 -10.59 -67.19 12.11
C PRO A 213 -11.47 -66.46 11.08
N LEU A 214 -12.71 -66.24 11.50
CA LEU A 214 -13.79 -65.45 10.89
C LEU A 214 -13.28 -64.04 10.44
N PRO A 215 -13.77 -63.47 9.31
CA PRO A 215 -13.33 -62.15 8.88
C PRO A 215 -13.71 -61.08 9.91
N THR A 216 -12.68 -60.47 10.50
CA THR A 216 -12.76 -59.20 11.23
C THR A 216 -13.17 -58.10 10.24
N PRO A 217 -14.08 -57.17 10.59
CA PRO A 217 -14.42 -56.05 9.71
C PRO A 217 -13.16 -55.23 9.41
N GLU A 218 -12.91 -55.02 8.13
CA GLU A 218 -11.84 -54.19 7.60
C GLU A 218 -12.08 -52.74 8.06
N VAL A 219 -11.27 -52.28 9.02
CA VAL A 219 -11.26 -50.86 9.41
C VAL A 219 -10.55 -50.13 8.27
N THR A 220 -11.33 -49.46 7.43
CA THR A 220 -10.79 -48.54 6.43
C THR A 220 -9.90 -47.52 7.14
N PRO A 221 -8.63 -47.34 6.74
CA PRO A 221 -7.80 -46.29 7.31
C PRO A 221 -8.42 -44.94 6.96
N VAL A 222 -8.98 -44.27 7.97
CA VAL A 222 -9.35 -42.86 7.85
C VAL A 222 -8.06 -42.10 7.61
N LEU A 223 -7.96 -41.43 6.46
CA LEU A 223 -6.87 -40.51 6.16
C LEU A 223 -6.84 -39.45 7.25
N THR A 224 -5.92 -39.60 8.20
CA THR A 224 -5.57 -38.56 9.15
C THR A 224 -5.01 -37.40 8.33
N THR A 225 -5.77 -36.32 8.22
CA THR A 225 -5.30 -35.06 7.63
C THR A 225 -4.06 -34.64 8.40
N SER A 226 -2.93 -34.57 7.70
CA SER A 226 -1.70 -33.97 8.21
C SER A 226 -2.03 -32.60 8.84
N PRO A 227 -1.45 -32.24 10.00
CA PRO A 227 -1.61 -30.90 10.53
C PRO A 227 -1.14 -29.91 9.45
N GLN A 228 -2.08 -29.09 8.98
CA GLN A 228 -1.81 -27.97 8.09
C GLN A 228 -0.79 -27.08 8.82
N ALA A 229 0.35 -26.82 8.20
CA ALA A 229 1.34 -25.90 8.75
C ALA A 229 0.64 -24.58 9.04
N THR A 230 0.76 -24.08 10.27
CA THR A 230 0.34 -22.73 10.63
C THR A 230 0.98 -21.78 9.61
N PRO A 231 0.20 -20.95 8.88
CA PRO A 231 0.77 -20.02 7.92
C PRO A 231 1.83 -19.21 8.65
N THR A 232 3.06 -19.23 8.12
CA THR A 232 4.09 -18.31 8.58
C THR A 232 3.56 -16.91 8.31
N PRO A 233 3.43 -16.02 9.32
CA PRO A 233 2.88 -14.69 9.11
C PRO A 233 3.70 -14.02 8.02
N THR A 234 3.05 -13.74 6.89
CA THR A 234 3.62 -12.89 5.85
C THR A 234 3.99 -11.56 6.52
N PRO A 235 5.19 -11.00 6.30
CA PRO A 235 5.54 -9.71 6.85
C PRO A 235 4.45 -8.71 6.46
N GLN A 236 3.69 -8.27 7.46
CA GLN A 236 2.56 -7.37 7.29
C GLN A 236 3.14 -5.98 7.05
N ASN A 237 2.84 -5.36 5.90
CA ASN A 237 3.24 -3.99 5.64
C ASN A 237 2.42 -3.06 6.55
N THR A 238 2.97 -2.72 7.71
CA THR A 238 2.32 -1.91 8.76
C THR A 238 2.21 -0.43 8.38
N ASN A 239 2.95 0.03 7.37
CA ASN A 239 2.90 1.40 6.85
C ASN A 239 1.56 1.75 6.16
N GLN A 240 0.57 0.85 6.22
CA GLN A 240 -0.76 1.01 5.62
C GLN A 240 -1.86 1.39 6.63
N VAL A 241 -1.47 1.87 7.81
CA VAL A 241 -2.37 2.50 8.78
C VAL A 241 -2.03 3.97 8.88
N VAL A 242 -3.04 4.84 8.89
CA VAL A 242 -2.88 6.28 9.12
C VAL A 242 -3.74 6.74 10.28
N ILE A 243 -3.36 7.86 10.90
CA ILE A 243 -4.27 8.63 11.74
C ILE A 243 -5.25 9.32 10.79
N ASN A 244 -6.54 8.99 10.94
CA ASN A 244 -7.60 9.28 9.97
C ASN A 244 -8.46 10.49 10.38
N GLU A 245 -8.89 10.52 11.63
CA GLU A 245 -9.79 11.58 12.10
C GLU A 245 -9.49 11.89 13.56
N ILE A 246 -9.55 13.18 13.93
CA ILE A 246 -9.22 13.66 15.27
C ILE A 246 -10.28 14.66 15.72
N ALA A 247 -10.99 14.34 16.79
CA ALA A 247 -11.94 15.23 17.48
C ALA A 247 -11.28 15.92 18.67
N TRP A 248 -10.25 16.73 18.39
CA TRP A 248 -9.44 17.41 19.41
C TRP A 248 -10.21 18.42 20.27
N MET A 249 -11.42 18.80 19.88
CA MET A 249 -12.27 19.71 20.62
C MET A 249 -13.36 19.01 21.44
N GLY A 250 -13.52 17.70 21.32
CA GLY A 250 -14.67 16.97 21.86
C GLY A 250 -16.00 17.23 21.13
N THR A 251 -17.12 16.88 21.75
CA THR A 251 -18.47 16.96 21.15
C THR A 251 -19.28 18.17 21.61
N GLY A 252 -20.51 18.29 21.11
CA GLY A 252 -21.50 19.24 21.62
C GLY A 252 -21.89 18.99 23.08
N SER A 253 -21.84 17.73 23.51
CA SER A 253 -22.17 17.32 24.88
C SER A 253 -21.04 17.60 25.87
N SER A 254 -19.79 17.35 25.49
CA SER A 254 -18.65 17.60 26.37
C SER A 254 -17.35 17.83 25.60
N ALA A 255 -16.55 18.78 26.09
CA ALA A 255 -15.22 19.05 25.56
C ALA A 255 -14.19 17.97 25.95
N SER A 256 -14.56 17.02 26.81
CA SER A 256 -13.71 15.85 27.13
C SER A 256 -14.01 14.65 26.24
N ASP A 257 -15.04 14.73 25.40
CA ASP A 257 -15.48 13.65 24.51
C ASP A 257 -14.61 13.62 23.25
N GLU A 258 -13.30 13.57 23.46
CA GLU A 258 -12.27 13.56 22.43
C GLU A 258 -12.05 12.13 21.93
N TRP A 259 -11.72 12.02 20.65
CA TRP A 259 -11.42 10.74 20.05
C TRP A 259 -10.45 10.88 18.89
N ILE A 260 -9.79 9.77 18.58
CA ILE A 260 -8.81 9.62 17.51
C ILE A 260 -9.19 8.35 16.75
N GLU A 261 -9.20 8.41 15.43
CA GLU A 261 -9.46 7.24 14.59
C GLU A 261 -8.24 6.91 13.75
N LEU A 262 -7.96 5.61 13.64
CA LEU A 262 -7.01 5.07 12.66
C LEU A 262 -7.76 4.45 11.49
N TYR A 263 -7.17 4.53 10.30
CA TYR A 263 -7.68 3.86 9.10
C TYR A 263 -6.63 2.93 8.52
N ASN A 264 -7.00 1.65 8.35
CA ASN A 264 -6.21 0.67 7.62
C ASN A 264 -6.62 0.69 6.15
N TYR A 265 -5.80 1.30 5.29
CA TYR A 265 -6.07 1.37 3.86
C TYR A 265 -5.51 0.18 3.07
N SER A 266 -5.04 -0.86 3.75
CA SER A 266 -4.65 -2.12 3.12
C SER A 266 -5.85 -3.04 2.88
N THR A 267 -5.67 -4.01 1.98
CA THR A 267 -6.66 -5.06 1.70
C THR A 267 -6.58 -6.23 2.69
N LEU A 268 -5.73 -6.16 3.70
CA LEU A 268 -5.58 -7.17 4.73
C LEU A 268 -5.90 -6.58 6.09
N ALA A 269 -6.32 -7.43 7.01
CA ALA A 269 -6.38 -7.04 8.41
C ALA A 269 -4.97 -6.74 8.94
N ILE A 270 -4.83 -5.71 9.77
CA ILE A 270 -3.58 -5.33 10.42
C ILE A 270 -3.73 -5.49 11.93
N ASP A 271 -2.95 -6.41 12.51
CA ASP A 271 -2.76 -6.46 13.97
C ASP A 271 -1.90 -5.27 14.42
N ILE A 272 -2.47 -4.43 15.28
CA ILE A 272 -1.83 -3.25 15.87
C ILE A 272 -1.43 -3.47 17.33
N SER A 273 -1.44 -4.72 17.79
CA SER A 273 -1.07 -5.06 19.16
C SER A 273 0.39 -4.68 19.44
N GLY A 274 0.57 -3.88 20.50
CA GLY A 274 1.87 -3.35 20.91
C GLY A 274 2.31 -2.10 20.15
N TRP A 275 1.50 -1.57 19.23
CA TRP A 275 1.76 -0.26 18.63
C TRP A 275 1.55 0.84 19.68
N THR A 276 2.10 2.02 19.41
CA THR A 276 1.95 3.19 20.30
C THR A 276 1.44 4.39 19.52
N LEU A 277 0.45 5.10 20.07
CA LEU A 277 0.10 6.45 19.64
C LEU A 277 0.49 7.40 20.78
N LYS A 278 1.37 8.36 20.50
CA LYS A 278 1.82 9.29 21.53
C LYS A 278 1.86 10.73 21.04
N SER A 279 1.56 11.67 21.94
CA SER A 279 1.98 13.05 21.78
C SER A 279 3.50 13.17 21.91
N LEU A 280 4.07 14.15 21.23
CA LEU A 280 5.45 14.61 21.42
C LEU A 280 5.52 16.02 22.04
N THR A 281 4.36 16.64 22.29
CA THR A 281 4.29 18.00 22.80
C THR A 281 4.29 17.97 24.33
N GLY A 282 5.13 18.81 24.95
CA GLY A 282 5.19 18.97 26.41
C GLY A 282 6.24 18.09 27.11
N SER A 283 6.45 18.32 28.41
CA SER A 283 7.46 17.62 29.22
C SER A 283 7.00 16.24 29.72
N ASN A 284 5.70 15.99 29.70
CA ASN A 284 5.07 14.70 29.96
C ASN A 284 3.95 14.53 28.92
N PRO A 285 4.27 14.04 27.73
CA PRO A 285 3.36 14.09 26.59
C PRO A 285 2.17 13.16 26.80
N ASP A 286 0.99 13.67 26.44
CA ASP A 286 -0.31 13.04 26.61
C ASP A 286 -1.12 13.36 25.35
N PRO A 287 -1.87 12.44 24.73
CA PRO A 287 -2.03 11.04 25.12
C PRO A 287 -0.77 10.18 24.89
N GLN A 288 -0.62 9.13 25.69
CA GLN A 288 0.31 8.02 25.41
C GLN A 288 -0.47 6.69 25.49
N ILE A 289 -0.78 6.13 24.32
CA ILE A 289 -1.70 5.01 24.14
C ILE A 289 -0.90 3.78 23.71
N ASN A 290 -1.06 2.67 24.44
CA ASN A 290 -0.61 1.35 24.00
C ASN A 290 -1.77 0.66 23.29
N MET A 291 -1.60 0.33 22.02
CA MET A 291 -2.66 -0.18 21.17
C MET A 291 -2.77 -1.70 21.27
N SER A 292 -4.00 -2.20 21.13
CA SER A 292 -4.29 -3.62 21.06
C SER A 292 -5.43 -3.91 20.10
N GLY A 293 -5.38 -5.08 19.46
CA GLY A 293 -6.44 -5.52 18.56
C GLY A 293 -6.06 -5.40 17.08
N LEU A 294 -7.08 -5.50 16.24
CA LEU A 294 -6.92 -5.68 14.80
C LEU A 294 -7.81 -4.68 14.06
N ILE A 295 -7.23 -4.00 13.09
CA ILE A 295 -7.98 -3.17 12.16
C ILE A 295 -8.29 -4.01 10.93
N ALA A 296 -9.56 -4.22 10.61
CA ALA A 296 -9.94 -4.97 9.40
C ALA A 296 -9.40 -4.30 8.12
N ALA A 297 -9.35 -5.04 7.02
CA ALA A 297 -9.02 -4.49 5.71
C ALA A 297 -9.99 -3.36 5.35
N ASN A 298 -9.48 -2.20 4.91
CA ASN A 298 -10.27 -0.97 4.70
C ASN A 298 -11.13 -0.59 5.93
N GLY A 299 -10.68 -0.98 7.12
CA GLY A 299 -11.39 -0.80 8.38
C GLY A 299 -10.87 0.40 9.17
N TYR A 300 -11.69 0.82 10.12
CA TYR A 300 -11.39 1.91 11.05
C TYR A 300 -11.16 1.36 12.45
N PHE A 301 -10.38 2.09 13.25
CA PHE A 301 -10.13 1.77 14.65
C PHE A 301 -10.32 3.03 15.50
N LEU A 302 -11.44 3.09 16.22
CA LEU A 302 -11.86 4.23 17.01
C LEU A 302 -11.28 4.17 18.43
N LEU A 303 -10.59 5.24 18.81
CA LEU A 303 -10.05 5.47 20.15
C LEU A 303 -10.84 6.58 20.83
N GLU A 304 -11.47 6.28 21.97
CA GLU A 304 -12.20 7.30 22.74
C GLU A 304 -11.52 7.62 24.06
N ARG A 305 -11.58 8.90 24.44
CA ARG A 305 -11.00 9.34 25.70
C ARG A 305 -11.88 8.93 26.88
N THR A 306 -11.23 8.36 27.89
CA THR A 306 -11.73 7.97 29.22
C THR A 306 -12.80 6.88 29.27
N ASP A 307 -13.80 6.90 28.40
CA ASP A 307 -14.85 5.91 28.28
C ASP A 307 -15.36 5.80 26.83
N ASP A 308 -16.26 4.84 26.57
CA ASP A 308 -16.86 4.56 25.27
C ASP A 308 -18.22 5.27 25.16
N THR A 309 -18.20 6.61 25.30
CA THR A 309 -19.41 7.45 25.25
C THR A 309 -19.27 8.75 24.46
N SER A 310 -18.09 9.00 23.89
CA SER A 310 -17.84 10.20 23.07
C SER A 310 -18.65 10.14 21.77
N VAL A 311 -18.62 8.99 21.08
CA VAL A 311 -19.50 8.68 19.96
C VAL A 311 -20.53 7.65 20.45
N TYR A 312 -21.60 8.15 21.04
CA TYR A 312 -22.54 7.38 21.87
C TYR A 312 -23.14 6.13 21.21
N ASP A 313 -23.33 6.14 19.88
CA ASP A 313 -23.92 5.04 19.11
C ASP A 313 -22.92 4.29 18.20
N VAL A 314 -21.63 4.58 18.33
CA VAL A 314 -20.54 3.87 17.64
C VAL A 314 -19.52 3.39 18.66
N SER A 315 -19.49 2.09 18.93
CA SER A 315 -18.55 1.54 19.93
C SER A 315 -17.10 1.79 19.56
N ALA A 316 -16.35 2.34 20.52
CA ALA A 316 -14.91 2.44 20.49
C ALA A 316 -14.25 1.06 20.42
N ASN A 317 -13.18 0.95 19.64
CA ASN A 317 -12.35 -0.25 19.65
C ASN A 317 -11.48 -0.31 20.91
N GLN A 318 -11.07 0.85 21.42
CA GLN A 318 -10.29 0.94 22.65
C GLN A 318 -10.45 2.34 23.27
N THR A 319 -10.46 2.42 24.61
CA THR A 319 -10.44 3.69 25.33
C THR A 319 -9.01 4.09 25.69
N TYR A 320 -8.72 5.38 25.80
CA TYR A 320 -7.43 5.90 26.26
C TYR A 320 -7.59 6.98 27.34
N THR A 321 -6.51 7.29 28.04
CA THR A 321 -6.46 8.45 28.93
C THR A 321 -5.57 9.51 28.33
N GLY A 322 -5.95 10.75 28.57
CA GLY A 322 -5.16 11.91 28.21
C GLY A 322 -5.90 12.88 27.32
N ALA A 323 -5.67 14.17 27.53
CA ALA A 323 -6.36 15.21 26.78
C ALA A 323 -5.58 15.59 25.52
N LEU A 324 -6.29 15.88 24.44
CA LEU A 324 -5.68 16.55 23.29
C LEU A 324 -5.62 18.06 23.57
N SER A 325 -4.54 18.69 23.10
CA SER A 325 -4.43 20.15 23.17
C SER A 325 -5.30 20.84 22.11
N ASP A 326 -6.14 21.79 22.52
CA ASP A 326 -6.92 22.64 21.59
C ASP A 326 -6.04 23.45 20.62
N SER A 327 -4.81 23.80 21.03
CA SER A 327 -3.95 24.69 20.24
C SER A 327 -3.12 23.94 19.20
N CYS A 328 -2.66 22.73 19.52
CA CYS A 328 -1.87 21.86 18.66
C CYS A 328 -1.28 20.72 19.48
N GLU A 329 -1.17 19.55 18.86
CA GLU A 329 -0.33 18.46 19.32
C GLU A 329 0.41 17.80 18.14
N ILE A 330 1.63 17.32 18.38
CA ILE A 330 2.33 16.45 17.43
C ILE A 330 2.12 15.01 17.86
N LEU A 331 1.43 14.21 17.05
CA LEU A 331 1.13 12.82 17.34
C LEU A 331 2.01 11.89 16.50
N GLU A 332 2.61 10.86 17.11
CA GLU A 332 3.29 9.78 16.41
C GLU A 332 2.57 8.45 16.63
N LEU A 333 2.20 7.78 15.54
CA LEU A 333 1.83 6.38 15.52
C LEU A 333 3.06 5.55 15.18
N ARG A 334 3.45 4.62 16.06
CA ARG A 334 4.58 3.71 15.86
C ARG A 334 4.17 2.27 16.01
N ASP A 335 4.76 1.38 15.22
CA ASP A 335 4.52 -0.04 15.35
C ASP A 335 5.18 -0.65 16.61
N ASN A 336 5.00 -1.94 16.82
CA ASN A 336 5.55 -2.67 17.96
C ASN A 336 7.09 -2.76 17.98
N ASN A 337 7.76 -2.46 16.86
CA ASN A 337 9.22 -2.36 16.76
C ASN A 337 9.70 -0.91 16.92
N GLY A 338 8.79 0.05 17.12
CA GLY A 338 9.06 1.46 17.22
C GLY A 338 9.23 2.18 15.89
N VAL A 339 8.95 1.53 14.76
CA VAL A 339 8.99 2.16 13.43
C VAL A 339 7.86 3.17 13.33
N LEU A 340 8.15 4.36 12.78
CA LEU A 340 7.14 5.39 12.55
C LEU A 340 6.21 4.96 11.42
N ILE A 341 4.91 4.91 11.71
CA ILE A 341 3.86 4.54 10.77
C ILE A 341 3.17 5.79 10.21
N ASP A 342 2.74 6.69 11.10
CA ASP A 342 2.18 7.99 10.70
C ASP A 342 2.52 9.04 11.74
N LYS A 343 2.49 10.30 11.33
CA LYS A 343 2.77 11.44 12.19
C LYS A 343 1.86 12.59 11.83
N VAL A 344 1.19 13.16 12.83
CA VAL A 344 0.42 14.38 12.69
C VAL A 344 1.24 15.55 13.23
N THR A 345 1.29 16.63 12.47
CA THR A 345 1.83 17.91 12.94
C THR A 345 0.75 18.98 12.83
N CYS A 346 1.12 20.20 13.20
CA CYS A 346 0.27 21.37 13.18
C CYS A 346 1.06 22.56 12.63
N GLY A 347 0.37 23.64 12.25
CA GLY A 347 1.00 24.87 11.78
C GLY A 347 1.06 25.94 12.87
N ASP A 348 1.52 27.14 12.47
CA ASP A 348 1.59 28.31 13.37
C ASP A 348 0.21 28.71 13.96
N ASN A 349 -0.88 28.33 13.28
CA ASN A 349 -2.27 28.60 13.69
C ASN A 349 -2.96 27.38 14.32
N GLY A 350 -2.19 26.35 14.70
CA GLY A 350 -2.68 25.14 15.33
C GLY A 350 -2.97 24.00 14.37
N TRP A 351 -3.92 23.13 14.75
CA TRP A 351 -4.31 21.96 13.96
C TRP A 351 -4.62 22.33 12.50
N TYR A 352 -4.25 21.45 11.56
CA TYR A 352 -4.43 21.68 10.13
C TYR A 352 -5.90 21.68 9.69
N GLY A 353 -6.80 21.16 10.52
CA GLY A 353 -8.24 21.20 10.34
C GLY A 353 -9.00 21.01 11.64
N GLY A 354 -10.31 20.84 11.51
CA GLY A 354 -11.25 20.87 12.62
C GLY A 354 -11.70 22.29 12.96
N ASN A 355 -12.82 22.41 13.66
CA ASN A 355 -13.36 23.69 14.11
C ASN A 355 -14.06 23.52 15.47
N LYS A 356 -13.53 24.21 16.48
CA LYS A 356 -14.02 24.13 17.86
C LYS A 356 -15.44 24.64 18.04
N ASP A 357 -15.78 25.76 17.40
CA ASP A 357 -17.09 26.41 17.57
C ASP A 357 -18.23 25.54 17.06
N SER A 358 -17.99 24.85 15.94
CA SER A 358 -18.93 23.90 15.35
C SER A 358 -18.73 22.47 15.84
N ARG A 359 -17.71 22.18 16.67
CA ARG A 359 -17.32 20.82 17.07
C ARG A 359 -17.08 19.88 15.87
N SER A 360 -16.53 20.44 14.79
CA SER A 360 -16.24 19.70 13.56
C SER A 360 -14.86 19.09 13.62
N THR A 361 -14.73 17.80 13.38
CA THR A 361 -13.47 17.06 13.48
C THR A 361 -12.46 17.46 12.41
N MET A 362 -11.19 17.15 12.69
CA MET A 362 -10.13 17.21 11.68
C MET A 362 -10.03 15.86 10.97
N GLU A 363 -10.17 15.86 9.66
CA GLU A 363 -10.23 14.65 8.83
C GLU A 363 -9.09 14.63 7.78
N ARG A 364 -8.26 13.58 7.78
CA ARG A 364 -8.24 12.62 6.68
C ARG A 364 -8.60 12.94 5.22
N VAL A 365 -7.90 13.78 4.44
CA VAL A 365 -8.19 14.00 2.99
C VAL A 365 -7.59 12.93 2.06
N ASN A 366 -6.50 12.30 2.48
CA ASN A 366 -5.83 11.23 1.74
C ASN A 366 -4.85 10.50 2.65
N THR A 367 -4.45 9.29 2.28
CA THR A 367 -3.54 8.45 3.07
C THR A 367 -2.05 8.80 2.90
N GLY A 368 -1.71 10.04 2.48
CA GLY A 368 -0.33 10.52 2.29
C GLY A 368 0.44 10.73 3.60
N SER A 369 1.26 11.77 3.72
CA SER A 369 1.89 12.11 5.01
C SER A 369 0.94 12.93 5.90
N GLY A 370 0.72 12.52 7.16
CA GLY A 370 -0.03 13.30 8.14
C GLY A 370 0.66 14.61 8.57
N GLU A 371 1.92 14.82 8.19
CA GLU A 371 2.66 16.06 8.48
C GLU A 371 2.32 17.19 7.51
N SER A 372 1.68 16.87 6.38
CA SER A 372 1.29 17.85 5.37
C SER A 372 -0.07 18.46 5.69
N GLN A 373 -0.16 19.79 5.72
CA GLN A 373 -1.43 20.49 5.87
C GLN A 373 -2.47 20.09 4.81
N ASN A 374 -2.03 19.81 3.58
CA ASN A 374 -2.92 19.40 2.48
C ASN A 374 -3.50 17.98 2.65
N SER A 375 -3.06 17.24 3.67
CA SER A 375 -3.59 15.92 4.00
C SER A 375 -4.80 15.99 4.94
N TRP A 376 -5.15 17.19 5.41
CA TRP A 376 -6.21 17.40 6.41
C TRP A 376 -7.23 18.43 5.94
N GLY A 377 -8.47 18.23 6.39
CA GLY A 377 -9.56 19.17 6.24
C GLY A 377 -10.45 19.15 7.48
N THR A 378 -11.49 19.98 7.46
CA THR A 378 -12.51 20.04 8.51
C THR A 378 -13.76 19.33 8.02
N ASN A 379 -14.43 18.56 8.87
CA ASN A 379 -15.72 17.96 8.54
C ASN A 379 -16.68 18.99 7.91
N ASP A 380 -17.35 18.63 6.83
CA ASP A 380 -18.18 19.54 6.02
C ASP A 380 -19.49 19.97 6.70
N GLY A 381 -19.84 19.37 7.85
CA GLY A 381 -21.08 19.63 8.57
C GLY A 381 -22.32 19.05 7.90
N VAL A 382 -22.17 18.22 6.87
CA VAL A 382 -23.24 17.55 6.10
C VAL A 382 -23.08 16.04 6.18
N THR A 383 -21.90 15.52 5.86
CA THR A 383 -21.54 14.11 5.92
C THR A 383 -21.10 13.77 7.33
N LYS A 384 -21.95 13.04 8.07
CA LYS A 384 -21.78 12.76 9.49
C LYS A 384 -22.05 11.30 9.80
N ASN A 385 -21.38 10.78 10.81
CA ASN A 385 -21.71 9.50 11.41
C ASN A 385 -21.62 9.59 12.93
N GLY A 386 -22.62 9.06 13.62
CA GLY A 386 -22.66 8.99 15.07
C GLY A 386 -23.38 10.14 15.78
N LEU A 387 -23.69 9.92 17.05
CA LEU A 387 -24.36 10.82 17.97
C LEU A 387 -23.47 11.10 19.18
N ASP A 388 -23.61 12.27 19.78
CA ASP A 388 -23.04 12.55 21.10
C ASP A 388 -23.94 12.02 22.23
N ALA A 389 -23.48 12.12 23.48
CA ALA A 389 -24.21 11.66 24.65
C ALA A 389 -25.59 12.32 24.85
N SER A 390 -25.86 13.46 24.21
CA SER A 390 -27.18 14.13 24.20
C SER A 390 -28.12 13.61 23.09
N GLY A 391 -27.62 12.74 22.21
CA GLY A 391 -28.33 12.23 21.03
C GLY A 391 -28.28 13.17 19.83
N SER A 392 -27.40 14.18 19.83
CA SER A 392 -27.22 15.10 18.71
C SER A 392 -26.18 14.54 17.73
N ALA A 393 -26.38 14.70 16.42
CA ALA A 393 -25.39 14.27 15.44
C ALA A 393 -24.05 15.00 15.62
N ILE A 394 -22.95 14.26 15.65
CA ILE A 394 -21.61 14.83 15.70
C ILE A 394 -21.16 15.30 14.31
N ASN A 395 -20.36 16.37 14.26
CA ASN A 395 -19.75 16.84 13.01
C ASN A 395 -18.43 16.09 12.75
N GLY A 396 -18.54 14.78 12.54
CA GLY A 396 -17.43 13.89 12.22
C GLY A 396 -17.93 12.60 11.58
N THR A 397 -17.01 11.74 11.17
CA THR A 397 -17.29 10.51 10.42
C THR A 397 -16.67 9.24 11.03
N PRO A 398 -16.65 9.04 12.36
CA PRO A 398 -16.04 7.87 12.97
C PRO A 398 -16.64 6.57 12.41
N GLY A 399 -15.80 5.65 11.98
CA GLY A 399 -16.15 4.36 11.38
C GLY A 399 -16.62 4.46 9.93
N LYS A 400 -16.49 5.62 9.29
CA LYS A 400 -16.94 5.89 7.91
C LYS A 400 -15.89 6.67 7.12
N THR A 401 -16.10 6.76 5.82
CA THR A 401 -15.27 7.59 4.95
C THR A 401 -15.45 9.05 5.29
N ASN A 402 -14.34 9.76 5.43
CA ASN A 402 -14.32 11.18 5.76
C ASN A 402 -15.04 12.05 4.74
N SER A 403 -15.67 13.11 5.24
CA SER A 403 -16.41 14.08 4.43
C SER A 403 -15.54 14.85 3.44
N VAL A 404 -14.24 14.94 3.74
CA VAL A 404 -13.26 15.67 2.93
C VAL A 404 -12.68 14.83 1.77
N ASN A 405 -13.06 13.55 1.66
CA ASN A 405 -12.68 12.64 0.58
C ASN A 405 -13.69 12.67 -0.59
N ASN A 406 -14.12 13.87 -0.99
CA ASN A 406 -15.06 14.05 -2.12
C ASN A 406 -14.34 13.97 -3.47
#